data_AF-A0A1X0J6P9-F1
#
_entry.id   AF-A0A1X0J6P9-F1
#
_cell.length_a   1.000
_cell.length_b   1.000
_cell.length_c   1.000
_cell.angle_alpha   90.00
_cell.angle_beta   90.00
_cell.angle_gamma   90.00
#
_symmetry.space_group_name_H-M   'P 1'
#
loop_
_entity.id
_entity.type
_entity.pdbx_description
1 polymer ?
#
loop_
_entity_poly.entity_id
_entity_poly.type
_entity_poly.pdbx_seq_one_letter_code
_entity_poly.pdbx_strand_id
1 'polypeptide(L)'
;MNRYLTALRLETLLQHRQKFLYAGIFSGLIWLAVLLPMPHNLRPVAEPYVLVGDIAIIGFFFVGGTVFFEKQERTLTAIVATPLRFWEYLAAKLTVLSAISVFVALVVVVVVHGTHFGVVPLLAGVLPGTLLMLLVGFITSLPFESVTDWFMATVIPLALMLIPPVVHYSGLWANPVLYLIPTQGPLMLLGAAFDQIQLAPWQFVYAALYPLAWITGLCWLAKNMFIRFVVER
;
A
#
# COMPACT_ATOMS: atom_id res chain seq x y z
N MET A 1 9.07 -11.21 -26.92
CA MET A 1 8.10 -10.61 -25.98
C MET A 1 8.71 -10.60 -24.59
N ASN A 2 8.72 -9.46 -23.91
CA ASN A 2 9.21 -9.37 -22.53
C ASN A 2 8.15 -9.96 -21.59
N ARG A 3 8.47 -11.03 -20.85
CA ARG A 3 7.54 -11.73 -19.95
C ARG A 3 6.87 -10.79 -18.94
N TYR A 4 7.63 -9.83 -18.42
CA TYR A 4 7.12 -8.82 -17.49
C TYR A 4 6.01 -7.96 -18.10
N LEU A 5 6.14 -7.53 -19.36
CA LEU A 5 5.09 -6.74 -20.02
C LEU A 5 3.81 -7.56 -20.21
N THR A 6 3.95 -8.85 -20.52
CA THR A 6 2.80 -9.76 -20.60
C THR A 6 2.13 -9.92 -19.23
N ALA A 7 2.91 -10.08 -18.16
CA ALA A 7 2.39 -10.15 -16.80
C ALA A 7 1.68 -8.86 -16.37
N LEU A 8 2.24 -7.70 -16.71
CA LEU A 8 1.63 -6.40 -16.43
C LEU A 8 0.31 -6.20 -17.20
N ARG A 9 0.26 -6.63 -18.46
CA ARG A 9 -0.98 -6.64 -19.24
C ARG A 9 -2.03 -7.59 -18.65
N LEU A 10 -1.60 -8.78 -18.20
CA LEU A 10 -2.52 -9.72 -17.54
C LEU A 10 -3.07 -9.13 -16.25
N GLU A 11 -2.19 -8.59 -15.39
CA GLU A 11 -2.57 -7.98 -14.12
C GLU A 11 -3.56 -6.83 -14.33
N THR A 12 -3.28 -5.89 -15.24
CA THR A 12 -4.21 -4.78 -15.54
C THR A 12 -5.58 -5.28 -16.03
N LEU A 13 -5.62 -6.34 -16.83
CA LEU A 13 -6.87 -6.95 -17.26
C LEU A 13 -7.64 -7.60 -16.10
N LEU A 14 -6.93 -8.29 -15.19
CA LEU A 14 -7.53 -8.88 -13.99
C LEU A 14 -8.11 -7.79 -13.07
N GLN A 15 -7.35 -6.73 -12.79
CA GLN A 15 -7.81 -5.60 -11.98
C GLN A 15 -9.05 -4.91 -12.56
N HIS A 16 -9.13 -4.81 -13.89
CA HIS A 16 -10.33 -4.30 -14.56
C HIS A 16 -11.52 -5.26 -14.45
N ARG A 17 -11.30 -6.57 -14.68
CA ARG A 17 -12.36 -7.60 -14.60
C ARG A 17 -12.92 -7.74 -13.20
N GLN A 18 -12.06 -7.76 -12.19
CA GLN A 18 -12.39 -7.86 -10.77
C GLN A 18 -12.86 -6.53 -10.17
N LYS A 19 -12.97 -5.48 -10.99
CA LYS A 19 -13.49 -4.15 -10.64
C LYS A 19 -12.68 -3.35 -9.62
N PHE A 20 -11.43 -3.75 -9.32
CA PHE A 20 -10.55 -3.00 -8.43
C PHE A 20 -10.23 -1.58 -8.94
N LEU A 21 -10.18 -1.36 -10.26
CA LEU A 21 -10.05 0.00 -10.80
C LEU A 21 -11.21 0.92 -10.37
N TYR A 22 -12.44 0.39 -10.43
CA TYR A 22 -13.63 1.14 -9.99
C TYR A 22 -13.67 1.28 -8.47
N ALA A 23 -13.25 0.25 -7.73
CA ALA A 23 -13.12 0.31 -6.29
C ALA A 23 -12.09 1.35 -5.84
N GLY A 24 -10.99 1.54 -6.59
CA GLY A 24 -9.99 2.58 -6.31
C GLY A 24 -10.57 3.98 -6.48
N ILE A 25 -11.34 4.22 -7.55
CA ILE A 25 -12.08 5.48 -7.74
C ILE A 25 -13.05 5.70 -6.58
N PHE A 26 -13.79 4.66 -6.20
CA PHE A 26 -14.72 4.73 -5.07
C PHE A 26 -14.01 5.04 -3.74
N SER A 27 -12.83 4.46 -3.49
CA SER A 27 -11.99 4.79 -2.33
C SER A 27 -11.63 6.28 -2.31
N GLY A 28 -11.18 6.84 -3.44
CA GLY A 28 -10.91 8.26 -3.57
C GLY A 28 -12.13 9.14 -3.30
N LEU A 29 -13.31 8.73 -3.79
CA LEU A 29 -14.57 9.45 -3.51
C LEU A 29 -14.94 9.43 -2.03
N ILE A 30 -14.71 8.32 -1.32
CA ILE A 30 -14.92 8.25 0.13
C ILE A 30 -14.04 9.28 0.84
N TRP A 31 -12.76 9.36 0.49
CA TRP A 31 -11.84 10.31 1.11
C TRP A 31 -12.17 11.77 0.78
N LEU A 32 -12.62 12.04 -0.44
CA LEU A 32 -13.14 13.36 -0.81
C LEU A 32 -14.40 13.72 -0.02
N ALA A 33 -15.30 12.76 0.21
CA ALA A 33 -16.48 12.96 1.04
C ALA A 33 -16.14 13.25 2.51
N VAL A 34 -15.00 12.76 3.00
CA VAL A 34 -14.49 13.07 4.35
C VAL A 34 -13.80 14.45 4.37
N LEU A 35 -12.96 14.77 3.39
CA LEU A 35 -12.12 15.97 3.40
C LEU A 35 -12.84 17.25 2.96
N LEU A 36 -13.70 17.20 1.94
CA LEU A 36 -14.34 18.40 1.38
C LEU A 36 -15.27 19.12 2.37
N PRO A 37 -16.03 18.43 3.24
CA PRO A 37 -16.82 19.09 4.28
C PRO A 37 -15.98 19.76 5.37
N MET A 38 -14.70 19.41 5.50
CA MET A 38 -13.85 19.98 6.55
C MET A 38 -13.51 21.46 6.25
N PRO A 39 -13.42 22.29 7.30
CA PRO A 39 -12.83 23.63 7.23
C PRO A 39 -11.44 23.60 6.59
N HIS A 40 -11.12 24.62 5.78
CA HIS A 40 -9.86 24.69 5.03
C HIS A 40 -8.60 24.58 5.91
N ASN A 41 -8.65 25.02 7.16
CA ASN A 41 -7.55 24.91 8.11
C ASN A 41 -7.34 23.49 8.68
N LEU A 42 -8.35 22.62 8.61
CA LEU A 42 -8.28 21.25 9.13
C LEU A 42 -7.92 20.22 8.05
N ARG A 43 -8.13 20.55 6.76
CA ARG A 43 -7.85 19.63 5.65
C ARG A 43 -6.38 19.20 5.59
N PRO A 44 -5.39 20.11 5.67
CA PRO A 44 -3.99 19.68 5.67
C PRO A 44 -3.75 18.70 6.81
N VAL A 45 -4.18 19.03 8.03
CA VAL A 45 -3.99 18.21 9.24
C VAL A 45 -4.54 16.79 9.09
N ALA A 46 -5.70 16.63 8.44
CA ALA A 46 -6.33 15.33 8.25
C ALA A 46 -5.70 14.50 7.12
N GLU A 47 -5.11 15.13 6.11
CA GLU A 47 -4.68 14.47 4.88
C GLU A 47 -3.65 13.36 5.04
N PRO A 48 -2.56 13.51 5.82
CA PRO A 48 -1.61 12.42 6.05
C PRO A 48 -2.30 11.15 6.57
N TYR A 49 -3.30 11.30 7.45
CA TYR A 49 -4.06 10.17 7.99
C TYR A 49 -4.99 9.55 6.96
N VAL A 50 -5.68 10.38 6.16
CA VAL A 50 -6.54 9.94 5.04
C VAL A 50 -5.71 9.14 4.03
N LEU A 51 -4.55 9.67 3.62
CA LEU A 51 -3.67 9.01 2.66
C LEU A 51 -3.09 7.71 3.21
N VAL A 52 -2.71 7.67 4.49
CA VAL A 52 -2.29 6.41 5.14
C VAL A 52 -3.45 5.41 5.22
N GLY A 53 -4.67 5.88 5.44
CA GLY A 53 -5.88 5.06 5.33
C GLY A 53 -6.08 4.51 3.92
N ASP A 54 -5.93 5.32 2.87
CA ASP A 54 -6.03 4.87 1.47
C ASP A 54 -4.92 3.88 1.10
N ILE A 55 -3.70 4.13 1.57
CA ILE A 55 -2.56 3.21 1.47
C ILE A 55 -2.89 1.87 2.14
N ALA A 56 -3.62 1.85 3.25
CA ALA A 56 -4.12 0.60 3.83
C ALA A 56 -5.22 -0.04 2.97
N ILE A 57 -6.19 0.72 2.44
CA ILE A 57 -7.26 0.18 1.59
C ILE A 57 -6.70 -0.47 0.32
N ILE A 58 -5.96 0.29 -0.47
CA ILE A 58 -5.43 -0.17 -1.75
C ILE A 58 -4.20 -1.05 -1.52
N GLY A 59 -3.29 -0.63 -0.64
CA GLY A 59 -2.06 -1.37 -0.39
C GLY A 59 -2.32 -2.69 0.33
N PHE A 60 -3.17 -2.75 1.35
CA PHE A 60 -3.35 -3.99 2.11
C PHE A 60 -4.51 -4.84 1.58
N PHE A 61 -5.69 -4.24 1.37
CA PHE A 61 -6.88 -5.02 1.04
C PHE A 61 -7.00 -5.38 -0.43
N PHE A 62 -6.59 -4.51 -1.38
CA PHE A 62 -6.73 -4.86 -2.80
C PHE A 62 -5.82 -6.01 -3.17
N VAL A 63 -4.55 -6.00 -2.73
CA VAL A 63 -3.65 -7.13 -3.01
C VAL A 63 -4.18 -8.43 -2.43
N GLY A 64 -4.68 -8.43 -1.19
CA GLY A 64 -5.26 -9.61 -0.56
C GLY A 64 -6.48 -10.09 -1.33
N GLY A 65 -7.40 -9.19 -1.66
CA GLY A 65 -8.57 -9.48 -2.50
C GLY A 65 -8.18 -10.08 -3.85
N THR A 66 -7.19 -9.53 -4.54
CA THR A 66 -6.73 -10.05 -5.84
C THR A 66 -6.17 -11.46 -5.70
N VAL A 67 -5.41 -11.75 -4.64
CA VAL A 67 -4.90 -13.09 -4.37
C VAL A 67 -6.04 -14.07 -4.14
N PHE A 68 -7.09 -13.68 -3.40
CA PHE A 68 -8.25 -14.55 -3.20
C PHE A 68 -9.05 -14.79 -4.48
N PHE A 69 -9.27 -13.76 -5.30
CA PHE A 69 -9.88 -13.95 -6.61
C PHE A 69 -9.06 -14.91 -7.47
N GLU A 70 -7.74 -14.74 -7.50
CA GLU A 70 -6.87 -15.63 -8.27
C GLU A 70 -6.84 -17.07 -7.75
N LYS A 71 -6.99 -17.28 -6.42
CA LYS A 71 -7.17 -18.61 -5.82
C LYS A 71 -8.51 -19.23 -6.28
N GLN A 72 -9.60 -18.47 -6.18
CA GLN A 72 -10.96 -18.93 -6.52
C GLN A 72 -11.12 -19.21 -8.02
N GLU A 73 -10.55 -18.37 -8.87
CA GLU A 73 -10.59 -18.49 -10.34
C GLU A 73 -9.56 -19.51 -10.88
N ARG A 74 -8.75 -20.12 -10.00
CA ARG A 74 -7.62 -21.00 -10.37
C ARG A 74 -6.56 -20.33 -11.25
N THR A 75 -6.54 -19.00 -11.27
CA THR A 75 -5.56 -18.19 -12.00
C THR A 75 -4.15 -18.42 -11.47
N LEU A 76 -3.97 -18.55 -10.14
CA LEU A 76 -2.67 -18.86 -9.54
C LEU A 76 -2.10 -20.20 -10.04
N THR A 77 -2.93 -21.25 -10.08
CA THR A 77 -2.51 -22.57 -10.58
C THR A 77 -2.11 -22.49 -12.06
N ALA A 78 -2.86 -21.74 -12.86
CA ALA A 78 -2.52 -21.53 -14.27
C ALA A 78 -1.18 -20.79 -14.42
N ILE A 79 -0.95 -19.74 -13.63
CA ILE A 79 0.30 -18.95 -13.64
C ILE A 79 1.50 -19.82 -13.26
N VAL A 80 1.39 -20.64 -12.21
CA VAL A 80 2.48 -21.52 -11.74
C VAL A 80 2.86 -22.56 -12.80
N ALA A 81 1.92 -22.99 -13.65
CA ALA A 81 2.20 -23.90 -14.76
C ALA A 81 2.90 -23.23 -15.98
N THR A 82 3.05 -21.90 -15.97
CA THR A 82 3.74 -21.14 -17.04
C THR A 82 5.21 -20.88 -16.71
N PRO A 83 6.07 -20.51 -17.68
CA PRO A 83 7.45 -20.10 -17.43
C PRO A 83 7.58 -18.70 -16.78
N LEU A 84 6.50 -18.15 -16.21
CA LEU A 84 6.50 -16.86 -15.53
C LEU A 84 7.19 -16.97 -14.18
N ARG A 85 8.19 -16.13 -13.94
CA ARG A 85 8.93 -16.13 -12.66
C ARG A 85 8.10 -15.44 -11.59
N PHE A 86 8.22 -15.91 -10.34
CA PHE A 86 7.60 -15.25 -9.17
C PHE A 86 7.85 -13.74 -9.14
N TRP A 87 9.08 -13.31 -9.42
CA TRP A 87 9.43 -11.88 -9.41
C TRP A 87 8.74 -11.08 -10.51
N GLU A 88 8.49 -11.67 -11.68
CA GLU A 88 7.76 -11.01 -12.76
C GLU A 88 6.27 -10.87 -12.40
N TYR A 89 5.70 -11.91 -11.78
CA TYR A 89 4.34 -11.90 -11.23
C TYR A 89 4.17 -10.86 -10.12
N LEU A 90 5.00 -10.92 -9.08
CA LEU A 90 4.92 -10.00 -7.94
C LEU A 90 5.16 -8.56 -8.40
N ALA A 91 6.18 -8.31 -9.22
CA ALA A 91 6.46 -6.96 -9.70
C ALA A 91 5.31 -6.39 -10.54
N ALA A 92 4.66 -7.20 -11.39
CA ALA A 92 3.49 -6.75 -12.16
C ALA A 92 2.35 -6.32 -11.23
N LYS A 93 2.02 -7.15 -10.24
CA LYS A 93 0.99 -6.87 -9.22
C LYS A 93 1.29 -5.61 -8.41
N LEU A 94 2.52 -5.50 -7.89
CA LEU A 94 2.96 -4.31 -7.15
C LEU A 94 2.89 -3.05 -8.02
N THR A 95 3.36 -3.13 -9.26
CA THR A 95 3.38 -1.97 -10.17
C THR A 95 1.96 -1.44 -10.44
N VAL A 96 1.02 -2.33 -10.77
CA VAL A 96 -0.36 -1.92 -11.09
C VAL A 96 -1.08 -1.37 -9.87
N LEU A 97 -0.99 -2.03 -8.72
CA LEU A 97 -1.66 -1.59 -7.50
C LEU A 97 -1.04 -0.31 -6.93
N SER A 98 0.29 -0.16 -6.97
CA SER A 98 0.95 1.10 -6.61
C SER A 98 0.57 2.23 -7.55
N ALA A 99 0.43 1.99 -8.86
CA ALA A 99 -0.03 3.00 -9.80
C ALA A 99 -1.46 3.48 -9.48
N ILE A 100 -2.37 2.56 -9.13
CA ILE A 100 -3.73 2.90 -8.69
C ILE A 100 -3.68 3.76 -7.43
N SER A 101 -2.92 3.35 -6.41
CA SER A 101 -2.80 4.08 -5.15
C SER A 101 -2.21 5.48 -5.33
N VAL A 102 -1.13 5.63 -6.12
CA VAL A 102 -0.53 6.92 -6.43
C VAL A 102 -1.50 7.81 -7.21
N PHE A 103 -2.22 7.24 -8.17
CA PHE A 103 -3.23 7.98 -8.93
C PHE A 103 -4.36 8.50 -8.02
N VAL A 104 -4.92 7.64 -7.16
CA VAL A 104 -5.97 8.04 -6.20
C VAL A 104 -5.45 9.11 -5.25
N ALA A 105 -4.27 8.93 -4.66
CA ALA A 105 -3.66 9.91 -3.77
C ALA A 105 -3.47 11.27 -4.46
N LEU A 106 -2.93 11.30 -5.68
CA LEU A 106 -2.76 12.54 -6.45
C LEU A 106 -4.09 13.22 -6.76
N VAL A 107 -5.11 12.46 -7.20
CA VAL A 107 -6.43 13.00 -7.50
C VAL A 107 -7.07 13.61 -6.26
N VAL A 108 -7.05 12.89 -5.13
CA VAL A 108 -7.61 13.37 -3.87
C VAL A 108 -6.91 14.67 -3.44
N VAL A 109 -5.58 14.67 -3.39
CA VAL A 109 -4.81 15.84 -2.95
C VAL A 109 -5.01 17.04 -3.88
N VAL A 110 -4.99 16.83 -5.20
CA VAL A 110 -5.19 17.91 -6.17
C VAL A 110 -6.59 18.52 -6.06
N VAL A 111 -7.62 17.70 -5.83
CA VAL A 111 -9.00 18.20 -5.67
C VAL A 111 -9.16 18.97 -4.35
N VAL A 112 -8.49 18.55 -3.28
CA VAL A 112 -8.64 19.17 -1.95
C VAL A 112 -7.76 20.42 -1.78
N HIS A 113 -6.53 20.41 -2.28
CA HIS A 113 -5.50 21.44 -2.07
C HIS A 113 -5.01 22.15 -3.35
N GLY A 114 -5.49 21.77 -4.53
CA GLY A 114 -5.00 22.32 -5.79
C GLY A 114 -3.57 21.88 -6.06
N THR A 115 -2.64 22.82 -6.16
CA THR A 115 -1.20 22.54 -6.42
C THR A 115 -0.30 22.95 -5.26
N HIS A 116 -0.88 23.28 -4.10
CA HIS A 116 -0.14 23.77 -2.93
C HIS A 116 0.25 22.63 -2.00
N PHE A 117 1.07 21.70 -2.51
CA PHE A 117 1.63 20.59 -1.73
C PHE A 117 2.98 20.16 -2.29
N GLY A 118 3.81 19.53 -1.45
CA GLY A 118 5.07 18.95 -1.87
C GLY A 118 4.87 17.65 -2.65
N VAL A 119 4.92 17.70 -3.99
CA VAL A 119 4.77 16.51 -4.85
C VAL A 119 5.82 15.44 -4.55
N VAL A 120 7.08 15.84 -4.33
CA VAL A 120 8.18 14.91 -4.03
C VAL A 120 7.97 14.17 -2.70
N PRO A 121 7.77 14.84 -1.56
CA PRO A 121 7.49 14.14 -0.30
C PRO A 121 6.17 13.36 -0.33
N LEU A 122 5.16 13.81 -1.08
CA LEU A 122 3.92 13.05 -1.29
C LEU A 122 4.22 11.71 -1.96
N LEU A 123 4.88 11.70 -3.13
CA LEU A 123 5.20 10.47 -3.85
C LEU A 123 6.17 9.58 -3.07
N ALA A 124 7.14 10.19 -2.39
CA ALA A 124 8.10 9.50 -1.53
C ALA A 124 7.44 8.91 -0.27
N GLY A 125 6.28 9.41 0.16
CA GLY A 125 5.48 8.80 1.21
C GLY A 125 4.55 7.71 0.68
N VAL A 126 3.74 8.04 -0.32
CA VAL A 126 2.73 7.14 -0.88
C VAL A 126 3.37 5.87 -1.45
N LEU A 127 4.38 5.98 -2.32
CA LEU A 127 4.90 4.81 -3.02
C LEU A 127 5.47 3.73 -2.09
N PRO A 128 6.43 4.02 -1.18
CA PRO A 128 6.92 3.01 -0.25
C PRO A 128 5.88 2.59 0.79
N GLY A 129 5.00 3.51 1.24
CA GLY A 129 3.90 3.17 2.13
C GLY A 129 2.97 2.11 1.50
N THR A 130 2.58 2.32 0.25
CA THR A 130 1.78 1.37 -0.52
C THR A 130 2.53 0.07 -0.75
N LEU A 131 3.80 0.10 -1.15
CA LEU A 131 4.59 -1.12 -1.36
C LEU A 131 4.72 -1.97 -0.08
N LEU A 132 4.93 -1.34 1.08
CA LEU A 132 4.95 -2.04 2.35
C LEU A 132 3.61 -2.73 2.62
N MET A 133 2.50 -2.00 2.51
CA MET A 133 1.17 -2.57 2.73
C MET A 133 0.82 -3.66 1.72
N LEU A 134 1.23 -3.50 0.45
CA LEU A 134 1.06 -4.51 -0.60
C LEU A 134 1.78 -5.80 -0.25
N LEU A 135 3.02 -5.71 0.23
CA LEU A 135 3.78 -6.90 0.59
C LEU A 135 3.20 -7.58 1.84
N VAL A 136 2.82 -6.81 2.86
CA VAL A 136 2.22 -7.38 4.09
C VAL A 136 0.86 -8.01 3.77
N GLY A 137 0.00 -7.33 3.02
CA GLY A 137 -1.29 -7.87 2.58
C GLY A 137 -1.14 -9.12 1.73
N PHE A 138 -0.20 -9.11 0.79
CA PHE A 138 0.14 -10.29 -0.02
C PHE A 138 0.57 -11.47 0.86
N ILE A 139 1.62 -11.29 1.68
CA ILE A 139 2.19 -12.34 2.53
C ILE A 139 1.14 -12.94 3.46
N THR A 140 0.34 -12.09 4.11
CA THR A 140 -0.65 -12.54 5.09
C THR A 140 -1.82 -13.25 4.44
N SER A 141 -2.14 -12.99 3.17
CA SER A 141 -3.23 -13.64 2.43
C SER A 141 -2.90 -15.06 1.94
N LEU A 142 -1.61 -15.40 1.83
CA LEU A 142 -1.19 -16.69 1.26
C LEU A 142 -1.63 -17.91 2.07
N PRO A 143 -1.54 -17.94 3.42
CA PRO A 143 -1.87 -19.13 4.21
C PRO A 143 -3.38 -19.45 4.29
N PHE A 144 -4.24 -18.49 3.96
CA PHE A 144 -5.69 -18.61 4.17
C PHE A 144 -6.40 -19.02 2.88
N GLU A 145 -7.46 -19.82 3.01
CA GLU A 145 -8.33 -20.22 1.89
C GLU A 145 -9.60 -19.36 1.80
N SER A 146 -10.07 -18.86 2.94
CA SER A 146 -11.24 -18.00 3.07
C SER A 146 -10.85 -16.54 3.28
N VAL A 147 -11.53 -15.64 2.56
CA VAL A 147 -11.40 -14.19 2.75
C VAL A 147 -11.79 -13.79 4.18
N THR A 148 -12.84 -14.39 4.73
CA THR A 148 -13.36 -14.07 6.06
C THR A 148 -12.33 -14.36 7.15
N ASP A 149 -11.69 -15.54 7.09
CA ASP A 149 -10.70 -15.95 8.09
C ASP A 149 -9.46 -15.05 8.03
N TRP A 150 -9.02 -14.71 6.81
CA TRP A 150 -7.95 -13.76 6.60
C TRP A 150 -8.30 -12.37 7.13
N PHE A 151 -9.51 -11.88 6.84
CA PHE A 151 -9.96 -10.56 7.30
C PHE A 151 -9.94 -10.47 8.84
N MET A 152 -10.31 -11.54 9.55
CA MET A 152 -10.20 -11.60 11.01
C MET A 152 -8.75 -11.61 11.49
N ALA A 153 -7.88 -12.40 10.86
CA ALA A 153 -6.48 -12.52 11.27
C ALA A 153 -5.64 -11.27 10.96
N THR A 154 -5.99 -10.54 9.91
CA THR A 154 -5.22 -9.38 9.41
C THR A 154 -5.34 -8.13 10.27
N VAL A 155 -6.28 -8.10 11.21
CA VAL A 155 -6.39 -7.01 12.19
C VAL A 155 -5.05 -6.80 12.90
N ILE A 156 -4.33 -7.88 13.24
CA ILE A 156 -3.03 -7.79 13.94
C ILE A 156 -1.94 -7.13 13.08
N PRO A 157 -1.57 -7.65 11.89
CA PRO A 157 -0.54 -7.04 11.07
C PRO A 157 -0.93 -5.64 10.59
N LEU A 158 -2.22 -5.39 10.31
CA LEU A 158 -2.71 -4.07 9.93
C LEU A 158 -2.58 -3.08 11.10
N ALA A 159 -3.02 -3.46 12.30
CA ALA A 159 -2.91 -2.64 13.50
C ALA A 159 -1.44 -2.31 13.80
N LEU A 160 -0.54 -3.30 13.70
CA LEU A 160 0.89 -3.10 13.91
C LEU A 160 1.49 -2.12 12.89
N MET A 161 1.06 -2.18 11.64
CA MET A 161 1.58 -1.30 10.59
C MET A 161 0.92 0.10 10.58
N LEU A 162 -0.22 0.31 11.24
CA LEU A 162 -0.97 1.57 11.14
C LEU A 162 -1.02 2.35 12.46
N ILE A 163 -1.33 1.68 13.57
CA ILE A 163 -1.59 2.35 14.85
C ILE A 163 -0.33 3.04 15.38
N PRO A 164 0.82 2.36 15.49
CA PRO A 164 2.00 2.96 16.12
C PRO A 164 2.50 4.20 15.37
N PRO A 165 2.51 4.25 14.02
CA PRO A 165 2.83 5.47 13.29
C PRO A 165 1.87 6.63 13.55
N VAL A 166 0.57 6.34 13.53
CA VAL A 166 -0.47 7.35 13.78
C VAL A 166 -0.35 7.91 15.21
N VAL A 167 -0.07 7.04 16.20
CA VAL A 167 0.15 7.44 17.60
C VAL A 167 1.40 8.31 17.75
N HIS A 168 2.50 7.99 17.04
CA HIS A 168 3.68 8.84 17.06
C HIS A 168 3.42 10.19 16.39
N TYR A 169 2.86 10.17 15.17
CA TYR A 169 2.64 11.35 14.35
C TYR A 169 1.67 12.34 14.99
N SER A 170 0.64 11.84 15.68
CA SER A 170 -0.31 12.66 16.45
C SER A 170 0.26 13.24 17.75
N GLY A 171 1.49 12.87 18.14
CA GLY A 171 2.12 13.34 19.38
C GLY A 171 1.55 12.70 20.66
N LEU A 172 0.66 11.70 20.53
CA LEU A 172 0.06 11.02 21.68
C LEU A 172 1.09 10.23 22.49
N TRP A 173 2.08 9.63 21.82
CA TRP A 173 3.18 8.93 22.48
C TRP A 173 4.46 9.01 21.65
N ALA A 174 5.34 9.94 22.01
CA ALA A 174 6.61 10.17 21.33
C ALA A 174 7.71 9.22 21.85
N ASN A 175 7.58 7.92 21.55
CA ASN A 175 8.58 6.92 21.92
C ASN A 175 9.48 6.57 20.71
N PRO A 176 10.82 6.60 20.84
CA PRO A 176 11.75 6.20 19.77
C PRO A 176 11.52 4.79 19.22
N VAL A 177 10.94 3.88 20.00
CA VAL A 177 10.59 2.52 19.57
C VAL A 177 9.64 2.52 18.36
N LEU A 178 8.85 3.58 18.18
CA LEU A 178 7.89 3.69 17.08
C LEU A 178 8.58 3.88 15.71
N TYR A 179 9.86 4.28 15.69
CA TYR A 179 10.69 4.29 14.47
C TYR A 179 11.09 2.89 13.99
N LEU A 180 10.78 1.82 14.74
CA LEU A 180 10.96 0.46 14.23
C LEU A 180 9.91 0.10 13.18
N ILE A 181 8.78 0.79 13.16
CA ILE A 181 7.66 0.45 12.28
C ILE A 181 7.92 1.06 10.90
N PRO A 182 7.97 0.28 9.82
CA PRO A 182 8.46 0.76 8.53
C PRO A 182 7.54 1.78 7.87
N THR A 183 6.26 1.85 8.26
CA THR A 183 5.26 2.80 7.75
C THR A 183 5.33 4.16 8.44
N GLN A 184 6.15 4.30 9.49
CA GLN A 184 6.43 5.58 10.14
C GLN A 184 7.10 6.58 9.18
N GLY A 185 8.11 6.13 8.43
CA GLY A 185 8.79 6.96 7.43
C GLY A 185 7.83 7.54 6.38
N PRO A 186 7.03 6.69 5.70
CA PRO A 186 5.97 7.12 4.79
C PRO A 186 5.03 8.17 5.39
N LEU A 187 4.51 7.95 6.61
CA LEU A 187 3.62 8.92 7.25
C LEU A 187 4.30 10.26 7.55
N MET A 188 5.57 10.25 7.96
CA MET A 188 6.37 11.46 8.17
C MET A 188 6.58 12.25 6.86
N LEU A 189 6.82 11.56 5.75
CA LEU A 189 6.94 12.18 4.42
C LEU A 189 5.62 12.77 3.94
N LEU A 190 4.50 12.10 4.21
CA LEU A 190 3.17 12.65 3.94
C LEU A 190 2.91 13.92 4.76
N GLY A 191 3.29 13.95 6.04
CA GLY A 191 3.20 15.18 6.85
C GLY A 191 4.06 16.33 6.31
N ALA A 192 5.26 16.02 5.82
CA ALA A 192 6.13 17.00 5.16
C ALA A 192 5.56 17.50 3.83
N ALA A 193 4.71 16.72 3.15
CA ALA A 193 4.07 17.15 1.91
C ALA A 193 3.03 18.28 2.10
N PHE A 194 2.51 18.41 3.33
CA PHE A 194 1.51 19.41 3.70
C PHE A 194 2.04 20.41 4.74
N ASP A 195 3.36 20.59 4.81
CA ASP A 195 4.05 21.53 5.69
C ASP A 195 3.75 21.36 7.19
N GLN A 196 3.29 20.17 7.62
CA GLN A 196 2.99 19.89 9.03
C GLN A 196 4.23 19.55 9.85
N ILE A 197 5.22 18.94 9.20
CA ILE A 197 6.45 18.50 9.86
C ILE A 197 7.64 18.98 9.03
N GLN A 198 8.55 19.69 9.70
CA GLN A 198 9.87 19.97 9.16
C GLN A 198 10.80 18.82 9.54
N LEU A 199 11.16 18.01 8.55
CA LEU A 199 12.02 16.85 8.76
C LEU A 199 13.49 17.28 8.83
N ALA A 200 14.19 16.80 9.86
CA ALA A 200 15.64 16.90 9.92
C ALA A 200 16.29 16.04 8.81
N PRO A 201 17.53 16.35 8.38
CA PRO A 201 18.20 15.59 7.32
C PRO A 201 18.28 14.08 7.57
N TRP A 202 18.51 13.66 8.82
CA TRP A 202 18.53 12.25 9.20
C TRP A 202 17.15 11.58 9.13
N GLN A 203 16.07 12.34 9.38
CA GLN A 203 14.69 11.83 9.29
C GLN A 203 14.29 11.60 7.84
N PHE A 204 14.76 12.43 6.90
CA PHE A 204 14.61 12.18 5.47
C PHE A 204 15.32 10.89 5.05
N VAL A 205 16.56 10.70 5.48
CA VAL A 205 17.33 9.48 5.18
C VAL A 205 16.64 8.25 5.77
N TYR A 206 16.20 8.31 7.02
CA TYR A 206 15.41 7.26 7.66
C TYR A 206 14.13 6.97 6.87
N ALA A 207 13.33 8.00 6.59
CA ALA A 207 12.03 7.85 5.95
C ALA A 207 12.11 7.34 4.51
N ALA A 208 13.24 7.55 3.83
CA ALA A 208 13.48 7.00 2.49
C ALA A 208 14.09 5.59 2.54
N LEU A 209 15.17 5.38 3.30
CA LEU A 209 15.95 4.14 3.24
C LEU A 209 15.36 3.00 4.07
N TYR A 210 14.81 3.32 5.26
CA TYR A 210 14.30 2.29 6.16
C TYR A 210 13.10 1.51 5.57
N PRO A 211 12.11 2.16 4.94
CA PRO A 211 11.03 1.44 4.24
C PRO A 211 11.56 0.58 3.10
N LEU A 212 12.55 1.05 2.34
CA LEU A 212 13.14 0.30 1.23
C LEU A 212 13.86 -0.96 1.74
N ALA A 213 14.60 -0.88 2.84
CA ALA A 213 15.21 -2.04 3.48
C ALA A 213 14.14 -3.08 3.87
N TRP A 214 13.03 -2.64 4.48
CA TRP A 214 11.90 -3.51 4.81
C TRP A 214 11.23 -4.11 3.58
N ILE A 215 11.03 -3.35 2.51
CA ILE A 215 10.49 -3.82 1.24
C ILE A 215 11.34 -4.98 0.70
N THR A 216 12.67 -4.87 0.74
CA THR A 216 13.55 -5.97 0.28
C THR A 216 13.38 -7.25 1.11
N GLY A 217 13.34 -7.12 2.44
CA GLY A 217 13.11 -8.25 3.36
C GLY A 217 11.73 -8.89 3.17
N LEU A 218 10.70 -8.06 3.00
CA LEU A 218 9.33 -8.52 2.75
C LEU A 218 9.20 -9.17 1.37
N CYS A 219 9.87 -8.68 0.33
CA CYS A 219 9.92 -9.35 -0.98
C CYS A 219 10.53 -10.75 -0.88
N TRP A 220 11.61 -10.91 -0.10
CA TRP A 220 12.20 -12.22 0.16
C TRP A 220 11.24 -13.15 0.92
N LEU A 221 10.59 -12.63 1.97
CA LEU A 221 9.59 -13.38 2.74
C LEU A 221 8.39 -13.77 1.86
N ALA A 222 7.91 -12.87 1.00
CA ALA A 222 6.82 -13.11 0.05
C ALA A 222 7.15 -14.27 -0.89
N LYS A 223 8.38 -14.37 -1.39
CA LYS A 223 8.81 -15.50 -2.22
C LYS A 223 8.73 -16.82 -1.44
N ASN A 224 9.28 -16.86 -0.24
CA ASN A 224 9.31 -18.08 0.58
C ASN A 224 7.88 -18.54 0.94
N MET A 225 7.02 -17.59 1.32
CA MET A 225 5.62 -17.86 1.63
C MET A 225 4.84 -18.32 0.39
N PHE A 226 5.09 -17.72 -0.77
CA PHE A 226 4.43 -18.13 -2.02
C PHE A 226 4.79 -19.56 -2.40
N ILE A 227 6.07 -19.94 -2.31
CA ILE A 227 6.50 -21.31 -2.57
C ILE A 227 5.79 -22.29 -1.62
N ARG A 228 5.86 -22.02 -0.32
CA ARG A 228 5.31 -22.89 0.73
C ARG A 228 3.79 -23.09 0.63
N PHE A 229 3.04 -22.04 0.32
CA PHE A 229 1.57 -22.06 0.38
C PHE A 229 0.88 -22.18 -0.98
N VAL A 230 1.58 -21.96 -2.09
CA VAL A 230 0.99 -21.99 -3.45
C VAL A 230 1.62 -23.05 -4.34
N VAL A 231 2.92 -23.33 -4.20
CA VAL A 231 3.64 -24.27 -5.08
C VAL A 231 3.74 -25.67 -4.48
N GLU A 232 3.96 -25.77 -3.17
CA GLU A 232 4.11 -27.06 -2.45
C GLU A 232 2.77 -27.67 -1.98
N ARG A 233 1.65 -26.95 -2.17
CA ARG A 233 0.29 -27.40 -1.86
C ARG A 233 -0.38 -27.99 -3.11
#